data_AF-A0A956QXK2-F1
#
_entry.id   AF-A0A956QXK2-F1
#
_cell.length_a   1.000
_cell.length_b   1.000
_cell.length_c   1.000
_cell.angle_alpha   90.00
_cell.angle_beta   90.00
_cell.angle_gamma   90.00
#
_symmetry.space_group_name_H-M   'P 1'
#
loop_
_entity.id
_entity.type
_entity.pdbx_description
1 polymer ?
#
loop_
_entity_poly.entity_id
_entity_poly.type
_entity_poly.pdbx_seq_one_letter_code
_entity_poly.pdbx_strand_id
1 'polypeptide(L)'
;MLKTIGAFFTKILWMIGLFFVITAGGLMVAAIGELIAGEVRHGIGTQLGLITFMAGFVFVGIKLIMVQLTERKAVNELKEEQLLLNRSRACGGAITVSAAALDCNLRISDTKKAFERLAMTGVCQVDVSEQGELYYRFPTFEGKKLEPQLGMLPDEIIDEKSETIDISSKKKQV
;
A
#
# COMPACT_ATOMS: atom_id res chain seq x y z
N MET A 1 -6.07 16.04 3.30
CA MET A 1 -5.24 15.73 2.10
C MET A 1 -6.06 15.26 0.89
N LEU A 2 -7.03 14.35 1.04
CA LEU A 2 -7.84 13.84 -0.09
C LEU A 2 -8.52 14.92 -0.94
N LYS A 3 -9.01 16.01 -0.31
CA LYS A 3 -9.71 17.11 -0.98
C LYS A 3 -8.77 17.96 -1.87
N THR A 4 -7.50 18.09 -1.49
CA THR A 4 -6.50 18.86 -2.23
C THR A 4 -6.03 18.12 -3.49
N ILE A 5 -6.00 16.79 -3.42
CA ILE A 5 -5.60 15.90 -4.52
C ILE A 5 -6.65 15.90 -5.63
N GLY A 6 -7.94 15.83 -5.27
CA GLY A 6 -9.04 15.97 -6.23
C GLY A 6 -8.96 17.29 -7.01
N ALA A 7 -8.72 18.40 -6.29
CA ALA A 7 -8.56 19.72 -6.92
C ALA A 7 -7.36 19.80 -7.86
N PHE A 8 -6.26 19.09 -7.56
CA PHE A 8 -5.08 19.03 -8.42
C PHE A 8 -5.37 18.25 -9.72
N PHE A 9 -6.06 17.11 -9.62
CA PHE A 9 -6.50 16.34 -10.77
C PHE A 9 -7.43 17.12 -11.69
N THR A 10 -8.43 17.82 -11.12
CA THR A 10 -9.34 18.66 -11.90
C THR A 10 -8.60 19.76 -12.64
N LYS A 11 -7.62 20.43 -11.98
CA LYS A 11 -6.78 21.45 -12.62
C LYS A 11 -5.94 20.89 -13.76
N ILE A 12 -5.32 19.72 -13.57
CA ILE A 12 -4.55 19.04 -14.62
C ILE A 12 -5.45 18.69 -15.81
N LEU A 13 -6.63 18.12 -15.55
CA LEU A 13 -7.58 17.76 -16.61
C LEU A 13 -8.01 19.01 -17.41
N TRP A 14 -8.26 20.11 -16.72
CA TRP A 14 -8.60 21.39 -17.34
C TRP A 14 -7.45 21.95 -18.18
N MET A 15 -6.21 21.86 -17.69
CA MET A 15 -5.02 22.28 -18.45
C MET A 15 -4.76 21.42 -19.68
N ILE A 16 -4.95 20.10 -19.57
CA ILE A 16 -4.82 19.18 -20.72
C ILE A 16 -5.88 19.49 -21.77
N GLY A 17 -7.13 19.72 -21.34
CA GLY A 17 -8.21 20.14 -22.25
C GLY A 17 -7.89 21.46 -22.95
N LEU A 18 -7.40 22.45 -22.20
CA LEU A 18 -6.97 23.74 -22.76
C LEU A 18 -5.82 23.56 -23.77
N PHE A 19 -4.83 22.73 -23.44
CA PHE A 19 -3.71 22.43 -24.33
C PHE A 19 -4.20 21.80 -25.64
N PHE A 20 -5.08 20.80 -25.56
CA PHE A 20 -5.67 20.17 -26.75
C PHE A 20 -6.43 21.17 -27.63
N VAL A 21 -7.22 22.07 -27.02
CA VAL A 21 -7.97 23.10 -27.76
C VAL A 21 -7.01 24.07 -28.46
N ILE A 22 -5.95 24.51 -27.79
CA ILE A 22 -4.96 25.43 -28.37
C ILE A 22 -4.18 24.74 -29.50
N THR A 23 -3.73 23.50 -29.31
CA THR A 23 -2.97 22.79 -30.32
C THR A 23 -3.82 22.43 -31.53
N ALA A 24 -5.07 21.97 -31.32
CA ALA A 24 -6.00 21.68 -32.41
C ALA A 24 -6.42 22.94 -33.16
N GLY A 25 -6.70 24.04 -32.44
CA GLY A 25 -7.00 25.35 -33.04
C GLY A 25 -5.82 25.91 -33.83
N GLY A 26 -4.61 25.83 -33.28
CA GLY A 26 -3.38 26.24 -33.96
C GLY A 26 -3.10 25.44 -35.24
N LEU A 27 -3.32 24.12 -35.21
CA LEU A 27 -3.21 23.26 -36.39
C LEU A 27 -4.25 23.61 -37.46
N MET A 28 -5.50 23.91 -37.08
CA MET A 28 -6.52 24.35 -38.02
C MET A 28 -6.16 25.66 -38.70
N VAL A 29 -5.67 26.66 -37.94
CA VAL A 29 -5.24 27.94 -38.52
C VAL A 29 -4.03 27.77 -39.44
N ALA A 30 -3.07 26.93 -39.06
CA ALA A 30 -1.91 26.63 -39.91
C ALA A 30 -2.33 25.94 -41.22
N ALA A 31 -3.24 24.96 -41.15
CA ALA A 31 -3.75 24.25 -42.33
C ALA A 31 -4.52 25.18 -43.28
N ILE A 32 -5.32 26.11 -42.74
CA ILE A 32 -6.02 27.12 -43.54
C ILE A 32 -5.02 28.10 -44.17
N GLY A 33 -3.98 28.50 -43.43
CA GLY A 33 -2.91 29.37 -43.93
C GLY A 33 -2.15 28.74 -45.10
N GLU A 34 -1.80 27.45 -44.99
CA GLU A 34 -1.16 26.70 -46.07
C GLU A 34 -2.09 26.52 -47.28
N LEU A 35 -3.40 26.32 -47.06
CA LEU A 35 -4.39 26.22 -48.13
C LEU A 35 -4.51 27.52 -48.94
N ILE A 36 -4.46 28.68 -48.27
CA ILE A 36 -4.53 30.00 -48.93
C ILE A 36 -3.20 30.32 -49.64
N ALA A 37 -2.07 29.93 -49.06
CA ALA A 37 -0.75 30.17 -49.64
C ALA A 37 -0.47 29.34 -50.91
N GLY A 38 -1.27 28.28 -51.17
CA GLY A 38 -1.14 27.44 -52.37
C GLY A 38 0.14 26.58 -52.40
N GLU A 39 0.94 26.59 -51.34
CA GLU A 39 2.12 25.72 -51.21
C GLU A 39 1.69 24.34 -50.69
N VAL A 40 1.55 23.39 -51.61
CA VAL A 40 1.21 21.98 -51.28
C VAL A 40 2.40 21.20 -50.69
N ARG A 41 3.55 21.85 -50.49
CA ARG A 41 4.74 21.25 -49.88
C ARG A 41 4.74 21.58 -48.39
N HIS A 42 4.44 20.58 -47.56
CA HIS A 42 4.57 20.53 -46.10
C HIS A 42 5.16 21.82 -45.50
N GLY A 43 4.30 22.76 -45.15
CA GLY A 43 4.74 24.02 -44.59
C GLY A 43 5.44 23.81 -43.24
N ILE A 44 6.38 24.71 -42.95
CA ILE A 44 7.16 24.73 -41.72
C ILE A 44 6.23 24.77 -40.48
N GLY A 45 5.04 25.38 -40.64
CA GLY A 45 4.02 25.46 -39.59
C GLY A 45 3.46 24.10 -39.17
N THR A 46 3.10 23.25 -40.14
CA THR A 46 2.58 21.91 -39.85
C THR A 46 3.62 21.01 -39.17
N GLN A 47 4.90 21.10 -39.56
CA GLN A 47 5.99 20.35 -38.92
C GLN A 47 6.24 20.79 -37.47
N LEU A 48 6.27 22.11 -37.21
CA LEU A 48 6.41 22.66 -35.86
C LEU A 48 5.23 22.27 -34.94
N GLY A 49 4.01 22.25 -35.49
CA GLY A 49 2.82 21.82 -34.77
C GLY A 49 2.92 20.36 -34.33
N LEU A 50 3.37 19.47 -35.24
CA LEU A 50 3.54 18.05 -34.96
C LEU A 50 4.60 17.79 -33.89
N ILE A 51 5.77 18.43 -33.99
CA ILE A 51 6.85 18.29 -32.99
C ILE A 51 6.37 18.75 -31.61
N THR A 52 5.69 19.90 -31.55
CA THR A 52 5.15 20.46 -30.30
C THR A 52 4.08 19.54 -29.70
N PHE A 53 3.20 18.98 -30.53
CA PHE A 53 2.18 18.03 -30.09
C PHE A 53 2.81 16.76 -29.51
N MET A 54 3.80 16.20 -30.21
CA MET A 54 4.48 14.97 -29.77
C MET A 54 5.25 15.20 -28.46
N ALA A 55 5.95 16.33 -28.33
CA ALA A 55 6.64 16.71 -27.09
C ALA A 55 5.66 16.90 -25.93
N GLY A 56 4.52 17.57 -26.17
CA GLY A 56 3.46 17.75 -25.17
C GLY A 56 2.87 16.42 -24.71
N PHE A 57 2.60 15.50 -25.65
CA PHE A 57 2.05 14.18 -25.33
C PHE A 57 3.00 13.35 -24.47
N VAL A 58 4.30 13.32 -24.82
CA VAL A 58 5.33 12.62 -24.02
C VAL A 58 5.43 13.22 -22.62
N PHE A 59 5.43 14.55 -22.50
CA PHE A 59 5.51 15.23 -21.19
C PHE A 59 4.31 14.88 -20.30
N VAL A 60 3.09 14.92 -20.86
CA VAL A 60 1.86 14.55 -20.14
C VAL A 60 1.88 13.07 -19.75
N GLY A 61 2.31 12.19 -20.66
CA GLY A 61 2.43 10.75 -20.40
C GLY A 61 3.38 10.45 -19.24
N ILE A 62 4.57 11.04 -19.23
CA ILE A 62 5.55 10.88 -18.14
C ILE A 62 4.98 11.41 -16.82
N LYS A 63 4.35 12.59 -16.83
CA LYS A 63 3.73 13.17 -15.63
C LYS A 63 2.62 12.28 -15.06
N LEU A 64 1.76 11.71 -15.91
CA LEU A 64 0.71 10.78 -15.50
C LEU A 64 1.29 9.53 -14.82
N ILE A 65 2.34 8.94 -15.40
CA ILE A 65 3.00 7.77 -14.83
C ILE A 65 3.64 8.10 -13.48
N MET A 66 4.31 9.25 -13.37
CA MET A 66 4.89 9.68 -12.08
C MET A 66 3.84 9.86 -11.00
N VAL A 67 2.68 10.45 -11.32
CA VAL A 67 1.58 10.63 -10.37
C VAL A 67 1.05 9.26 -9.90
N GLN A 68 0.81 8.34 -10.84
CA GLN A 68 0.35 6.98 -10.51
C GLN A 68 1.35 6.20 -9.63
N LEU A 69 2.65 6.34 -9.88
CA LEU A 69 3.69 5.69 -9.07
C LEU A 69 3.73 6.27 -7.65
N THR A 70 3.54 7.57 -7.48
CA THR A 70 3.45 8.19 -6.15
C THR A 70 2.21 7.73 -5.40
N GLU A 71 1.06 7.61 -6.06
CA GLU A 71 -0.16 7.09 -5.44
C GLU A 71 -0.01 5.62 -4.99
N ARG A 72 0.58 4.78 -5.85
CA ARG A 72 0.84 3.37 -5.49
C ARG A 72 1.79 3.25 -4.31
N LYS A 73 2.80 4.10 -4.20
CA LYS A 73 3.70 4.13 -3.05
C LYS A 73 2.95 4.51 -1.77
N ALA A 74 2.16 5.58 -1.79
CA ALA A 74 1.40 5.99 -0.61
C ALA A 74 0.41 4.90 -0.17
N VAL A 75 -0.33 4.30 -1.09
CA VAL A 75 -1.27 3.21 -0.76
C VAL A 75 -0.54 1.98 -0.21
N ASN A 76 0.62 1.64 -0.78
CA ASN A 76 1.40 0.50 -0.29
C ASN A 76 1.95 0.76 1.12
N GLU A 77 2.43 1.97 1.39
CA GLU A 77 2.89 2.38 2.73
C GLU A 77 1.75 2.31 3.77
N LEU A 78 0.54 2.76 3.44
CA LEU A 78 -0.61 2.64 4.33
C LEU A 78 -0.97 1.17 4.60
N LYS A 79 -0.84 0.31 3.58
CA LYS A 79 -1.13 -1.13 3.71
C LYS A 79 -0.11 -1.82 4.62
N GLU A 80 1.17 -1.43 4.51
CA GLU A 80 2.24 -1.88 5.41
C GLU A 80 1.97 -1.47 6.85
N GLU A 81 1.58 -0.21 7.09
CA GLU A 81 1.20 0.29 8.43
C GLU A 81 0.01 -0.48 9.01
N GLN A 82 -1.02 -0.79 8.20
CA GLN A 82 -2.18 -1.56 8.65
C GLN A 82 -1.83 -3.00 9.03
N LEU A 83 -0.94 -3.66 8.27
CA LEU A 83 -0.47 -5.00 8.62
C LEU A 83 0.28 -5.00 9.95
N LEU A 84 1.15 -4.00 10.15
CA LEU A 84 1.90 -3.82 11.40
C LEU A 84 0.97 -3.57 12.60
N LEU A 85 -0.05 -2.73 12.44
CA LEU A 85 -1.04 -2.46 13.48
C LEU A 85 -1.91 -3.68 13.81
N ASN A 86 -2.30 -4.47 12.79
CA ASN A 86 -3.07 -5.69 13.02
C ASN A 86 -2.24 -6.73 13.78
N ARG A 87 -0.93 -6.80 13.48
CA ARG A 87 -0.02 -7.70 14.18
C ARG A 87 0.28 -7.23 15.60
N SER A 88 0.52 -5.94 15.82
CA SER A 88 0.74 -5.41 17.17
C SER A 88 -0.49 -5.60 18.06
N ARG A 89 -1.69 -5.54 17.49
CA ARG A 89 -2.93 -5.93 18.17
C ARG A 89 -2.93 -7.40 18.59
N ALA A 90 -2.49 -8.31 17.72
CA ALA A 90 -2.43 -9.75 18.03
C ALA A 90 -1.38 -10.09 19.10
N CYS A 91 -0.28 -9.33 19.17
CA CYS A 91 0.80 -9.51 20.14
C CYS A 91 0.59 -8.74 21.46
N GLY A 92 -0.59 -8.18 21.69
CA GLY A 92 -0.91 -7.48 22.96
C GLY A 92 -0.20 -6.14 23.14
N GLY A 93 0.20 -5.49 22.04
CA GLY A 93 0.69 -4.11 22.05
C GLY A 93 2.20 -3.91 22.18
N ALA A 94 3.01 -4.96 22.28
CA ALA A 94 4.47 -4.84 22.23
C ALA A 94 5.04 -5.71 21.10
N ILE A 95 5.84 -5.12 20.22
CA ILE A 95 6.45 -5.85 19.10
C ILE A 95 7.83 -5.30 18.73
N THR A 96 8.76 -6.19 18.40
CA THR A 96 10.09 -5.83 17.86
C THR A 96 10.05 -5.75 16.34
N VAL A 97 10.95 -4.95 15.75
CA VAL A 97 11.04 -4.78 14.29
C VAL A 97 11.26 -6.12 13.59
N SER A 98 12.13 -6.96 14.15
CA SER A 98 12.48 -8.26 13.58
C SER A 98 11.29 -9.23 13.58
N ALA A 99 10.53 -9.29 14.67
CA ALA A 99 9.34 -10.14 14.76
C ALA A 99 8.27 -9.68 13.76
N ALA A 100 8.00 -8.37 13.71
CA ALA A 100 7.06 -7.79 12.77
C ALA A 100 7.44 -8.03 11.30
N ALA A 101 8.73 -7.89 10.96
CA ALA A 101 9.23 -8.10 9.60
C ALA A 101 9.08 -9.57 9.15
N LEU A 102 9.38 -10.51 10.05
CA LEU A 102 9.22 -11.95 9.80
C LEU A 102 7.74 -12.32 9.62
N ASP A 103 6.88 -11.86 10.52
CA ASP A 103 5.45 -12.20 10.50
C ASP A 103 4.71 -11.58 9.30
N CYS A 104 5.10 -10.38 8.88
CA CYS A 104 4.45 -9.67 7.77
C CYS A 104 5.12 -9.94 6.42
N ASN A 105 6.20 -10.74 6.38
CA ASN A 105 7.03 -10.97 5.19
C ASN A 105 7.45 -9.66 4.49
N LEU A 106 7.84 -8.67 5.31
CA LEU A 106 8.28 -7.35 4.87
C LEU A 106 9.79 -7.20 5.06
N ARG A 107 10.42 -6.34 4.25
CA ARG A 107 11.83 -6.02 4.47
C ARG A 107 11.98 -5.29 5.79
N ILE A 108 13.05 -5.63 6.53
CA ILE A 108 13.35 -5.02 7.84
C ILE A 108 13.49 -3.49 7.71
N SER A 109 14.07 -3.00 6.60
CA SER A 109 14.21 -1.57 6.33
C SER A 109 12.88 -0.83 6.21
N ASP A 110 11.89 -1.47 5.58
CA ASP A 110 10.59 -0.87 5.30
C ASP A 110 9.72 -0.92 6.57
N THR A 111 9.82 -2.04 7.30
CA THR A 111 9.21 -2.22 8.62
C THR A 111 9.70 -1.16 9.63
N LYS A 112 11.02 -0.92 9.68
CA LYS A 112 11.60 0.12 10.55
C LYS A 112 11.07 1.52 10.21
N LYS A 113 11.04 1.88 8.91
CA LYS A 113 10.51 3.17 8.47
C LYS A 113 9.03 3.35 8.82
N ALA A 114 8.23 2.29 8.67
CA ALA A 114 6.83 2.33 9.05
C ALA A 114 6.65 2.52 10.57
N PHE A 115 7.44 1.83 11.41
CA PHE A 115 7.42 2.07 12.85
C PHE A 115 7.89 3.46 13.25
N GLU A 116 8.94 4.00 12.62
CA GLU A 116 9.38 5.39 12.85
C GLU A 116 8.29 6.41 12.52
N ARG A 117 7.54 6.20 11.43
CA ARG A 117 6.37 7.03 11.08
C ARG A 117 5.25 6.91 12.12
N LEU A 118 4.95 5.70 12.56
CA LEU A 118 3.94 5.45 13.62
C LEU A 118 4.37 6.08 14.96
N ALA A 119 5.66 6.12 15.25
CA ALA A 119 6.20 6.78 16.44
C ALA A 119 6.09 8.30 16.33
N MET A 120 6.45 8.88 15.17
CA MET A 120 6.33 10.32 14.92
C MET A 120 4.88 10.82 14.97
N THR A 121 3.92 9.97 14.61
CA THR A 121 2.48 10.30 14.70
C THR A 121 1.91 10.11 16.12
N GLY A 122 2.72 9.61 17.07
CA GLY A 122 2.33 9.40 18.47
C GLY A 122 1.48 8.14 18.70
N VAL A 123 1.41 7.24 17.72
CA VAL A 123 0.62 5.99 17.82
C VAL A 123 1.38 4.90 18.57
N CYS A 124 2.72 4.90 18.50
CA CYS A 124 3.58 4.02 19.29
C CYS A 124 4.66 4.79 20.05
N GLN A 125 5.10 4.20 21.16
CA GLN A 125 6.26 4.62 21.93
C GLN A 125 7.41 3.68 21.63
N VAL A 126 8.61 4.23 21.56
CA VAL A 126 9.84 3.47 21.34
C VAL A 126 10.52 3.30 22.68
N ASP A 127 10.61 2.06 23.13
CA ASP A 127 11.30 1.70 24.36
C ASP A 127 12.49 0.80 24.05
N VAL A 128 13.45 0.77 24.97
CA VAL A 128 14.62 -0.09 24.89
C VAL A 128 14.52 -1.13 26.00
N SER A 129 14.63 -2.40 25.62
CA SER A 129 14.64 -3.52 26.57
C SER A 129 15.91 -3.47 27.41
N GLU A 130 15.90 -4.12 28.58
CA GLU A 130 17.09 -4.28 29.42
C GLU A 130 18.24 -5.00 28.68
N GLN A 131 17.90 -5.76 27.62
CA GLN A 131 18.85 -6.42 26.73
C GLN A 131 19.39 -5.52 25.61
N GLY A 132 19.00 -4.23 25.57
CA GLY A 132 19.42 -3.27 24.55
C GLY A 132 18.65 -3.37 23.22
N GLU A 133 17.60 -4.19 23.16
CA GLU A 133 16.76 -4.33 21.97
C GLU A 133 15.68 -3.24 21.91
N LEU A 134 15.50 -2.65 20.73
CA LEU A 134 14.43 -1.67 20.46
C LEU A 134 13.09 -2.40 20.27
N TYR A 135 12.11 -2.06 21.09
CA TYR A 135 10.74 -2.55 20.95
C TYR A 135 9.75 -1.38 20.88
N TYR A 136 8.69 -1.59 20.12
CA TYR A 136 7.64 -0.58 19.91
C TYR A 136 6.41 -0.98 20.70
N ARG A 137 5.97 -0.09 21.58
CA ARG A 137 4.81 -0.25 22.46
C ARG A 137 3.64 0.58 21.94
N PHE A 138 2.48 -0.05 21.82
CA PHE A 138 1.23 0.55 21.38
C PHE A 138 0.29 0.64 22.58
N PRO A 139 0.23 1.77 23.29
CA PRO A 139 -0.58 1.92 24.50
C PRO A 139 -2.08 1.70 24.24
N THR A 140 -2.54 1.91 23.01
CA THR A 140 -3.93 1.63 22.59
C THR A 140 -4.31 0.15 22.70
N PHE A 141 -3.33 -0.76 22.68
CA PHE A 141 -3.55 -2.20 22.79
C PHE A 141 -3.12 -2.78 24.15
N GLU A 142 -2.30 -2.05 24.92
CA GLU A 142 -2.01 -2.38 26.31
C GLU A 142 -3.27 -2.23 27.17
N GLY A 143 -3.87 -3.37 27.53
CA GLY A 143 -5.10 -3.42 28.33
C GLY A 143 -6.19 -4.26 27.69
N LYS A 144 -6.14 -4.49 26.38
CA LYS A 144 -6.85 -5.62 25.77
C LYS A 144 -5.94 -6.83 25.84
N LYS A 145 -5.85 -7.46 27.01
CA LYS A 145 -5.57 -8.90 27.05
C LYS A 145 -6.55 -9.51 26.06
N LEU A 146 -6.05 -10.03 24.93
CA LEU A 146 -6.81 -11.03 24.21
C LEU A 146 -7.13 -12.09 25.27
N GLU A 147 -8.38 -12.18 25.68
CA GLU A 147 -8.94 -13.48 26.00
C GLU A 147 -8.52 -14.36 24.81
N PRO A 148 -7.70 -15.40 25.03
CA PRO A 148 -7.50 -16.37 23.99
C PRO A 148 -8.90 -16.82 23.59
N GLN A 149 -9.23 -16.78 22.30
CA GLN A 149 -10.45 -17.40 21.78
C GLN A 149 -10.31 -18.93 21.92
N LEU A 150 -10.32 -19.39 23.18
CA LEU A 150 -10.44 -20.76 23.63
C LEU A 150 -11.91 -20.93 24.00
N GLY A 151 -12.76 -20.97 22.98
CA GLY A 151 -14.21 -20.92 23.17
C GLY A 151 -14.98 -21.18 21.88
N MET A 152 -14.58 -22.22 21.14
CA MET A 152 -15.46 -22.95 20.21
C MET A 152 -14.77 -24.27 19.84
N LEU A 153 -14.67 -25.17 20.83
CA LEU A 153 -14.80 -26.60 20.56
C LEU A 153 -16.30 -26.90 20.78
N PRO A 154 -17.03 -27.44 19.80
CA PRO A 154 -18.38 -27.94 20.07
C PRO A 154 -18.29 -29.10 21.06
N ASP A 155 -18.88 -28.90 22.23
CA ASP A 155 -19.27 -29.96 23.17
C ASP A 155 -20.41 -30.77 22.53
N GLU A 156 -20.07 -31.82 21.80
CA GLU A 156 -20.91 -32.97 21.44
C GLU A 156 -19.94 -33.93 20.72
N ILE A 157 -19.54 -35.07 21.28
CA ILE A 157 -20.35 -36.26 21.55
C ILE A 157 -19.62 -37.08 22.64
N ILE A 158 -20.30 -37.33 23.76
CA ILE A 158 -20.05 -38.49 24.62
C ILE A 158 -21.14 -39.50 24.28
N ASP A 159 -20.75 -40.64 23.70
CA ASP A 159 -21.51 -41.90 23.76
C ASP A 159 -20.51 -43.04 23.44
N GLU A 160 -19.94 -43.67 24.47
CA GLU A 160 -20.37 -44.96 25.04
C GLU A 160 -20.04 -46.19 24.15
N LYS A 161 -18.90 -46.82 24.47
CA LYS A 161 -18.65 -48.28 24.50
C LYS A 161 -17.19 -48.48 24.93
N SER A 162 -16.87 -48.87 26.16
CA SER A 162 -17.14 -50.18 26.77
C SER A 162 -16.91 -51.32 25.77
N GLU A 163 -15.64 -51.73 25.60
CA GLU A 163 -15.35 -53.15 25.48
C GLU A 163 -14.01 -53.48 26.14
N THR A 164 -14.18 -54.14 27.28
CA THR A 164 -13.23 -54.85 28.11
C THR A 164 -12.44 -55.87 27.28
N ILE A 165 -11.11 -55.80 27.27
CA ILE A 165 -10.28 -57.00 27.06
C ILE A 165 -9.31 -57.12 28.22
N ASP A 166 -9.77 -57.93 29.16
CA ASP A 166 -9.03 -58.61 30.21
C ASP A 166 -8.05 -59.61 29.57
N ILE A 167 -6.75 -59.43 29.78
CA ILE A 167 -5.80 -60.55 29.81
C ILE A 167 -4.90 -60.38 31.02
N SER A 168 -5.46 -60.76 32.17
CA SER A 168 -4.72 -61.28 33.31
C SER A 168 -3.86 -62.51 32.95
N SER A 169 -2.86 -62.77 33.79
CA SER A 169 -1.96 -63.94 33.84
C SER A 169 -0.72 -63.84 32.95
N LYS A 170 0.53 -63.84 33.43
CA LYS A 170 1.04 -64.62 34.56
C LYS A 170 2.44 -64.12 34.92
N LYS A 171 2.66 -63.72 36.18
CA LYS A 171 3.99 -63.47 36.77
C LYS A 171 4.08 -64.31 38.05
N LYS A 172 4.71 -65.51 38.00
CA LYS A 172 5.44 -66.15 39.13
C LYS A 172 5.98 -67.55 38.82
N GLN A 173 7.21 -67.77 39.29
CA GLN A 173 7.86 -69.01 39.73
C GLN A 173 8.31 -70.03 38.68
N VAL A 174 9.63 -70.05 38.40
CA VAL A 174 10.58 -71.00 39.03
C VAL A 174 11.82 -70.22 39.42
#